data_AF-A0A960JNG3-F1
#
_entry.id   AF-A0A960JNG3-F1
#
_cell.length_a   1.000
_cell.length_b   1.000
_cell.length_c   1.000
_cell.angle_alpha   90.00
_cell.angle_beta   90.00
_cell.angle_gamma   90.00
#
_symmetry.space_group_name_H-M   'P 1'
#
loop_
_entity.id
_entity.type
_entity.pdbx_description
1 polymer ?
#
loop_
_entity_poly.entity_id
_entity_poly.type
_entity_poly.pdbx_seq_one_letter_code
_entity_poly.pdbx_strand_id
1 'polypeptide(L)'
;RREHDVDPARFLAYKDLLIDYLEQFLDHLMTQRGHVARGVEAVHARGIDRLGALAAAGDDSAGLFDTGDRAERWRNRWAGLADWFVSVDDRPSGADDLTSATTTAIRELLALLRRVTESARRPITRASELLVLARWFRRIDDAAAAELFDAAFGLGRPLHLGDGEVDDGTVAASASWWDAPPVSVPVTLREHGRRPSPGRPAQAADYSLTKAQLMAEHRAAQSARAEAAARLCARPVEGRVLSDAEATILFELLDRAAHLRSVGAEPGSDEPVRIEGAQATFRPDPNGMVVRTRRGSLTLAEHRLHIEAVGAAS
;
A
#
# COMPACT_ATOMS: atom_id res chain seq x y z
N ARG A 1 -23.88 25.41 2.37
CA ARG A 1 -23.51 23.99 2.56
C ARG A 1 -22.05 24.00 2.98
N ARG A 2 -21.75 23.73 4.26
CA ARG A 2 -20.37 23.84 4.80
C ARG A 2 -19.61 22.60 4.36
N GLU A 3 -18.63 22.76 3.47
CA GLU A 3 -17.62 21.73 3.20
C GLU A 3 -16.75 21.62 4.46
N HIS A 4 -16.88 20.51 5.19
CA HIS A 4 -15.87 20.12 6.16
C HIS A 4 -14.64 19.72 5.37
N ASP A 5 -13.68 20.64 5.27
CA ASP A 5 -12.38 20.35 4.68
C ASP A 5 -11.64 19.41 5.63
N VAL A 6 -11.67 18.11 5.29
CA VAL A 6 -11.03 17.06 6.08
C VAL A 6 -9.53 17.10 5.79
N ASP A 7 -8.71 17.35 6.81
CA ASP A 7 -7.24 17.31 6.70
C ASP A 7 -6.79 15.93 6.16
N PRO A 8 -6.25 15.86 4.93
CA PRO A 8 -5.88 14.60 4.29
C PRO A 8 -4.80 13.84 5.05
N ALA A 9 -3.89 14.54 5.74
CA ALA A 9 -2.81 13.92 6.49
C ALA A 9 -3.32 13.24 7.76
N ARG A 10 -4.21 13.93 8.50
CA ARG A 10 -4.89 13.37 9.66
C ARG A 10 -5.77 12.19 9.26
N PHE A 11 -6.48 12.30 8.14
CA PHE A 11 -7.39 11.25 7.66
C PHE A 11 -6.66 9.99 7.17
N LEU A 12 -5.51 10.14 6.52
CA LEU A 12 -4.64 9.01 6.15
C LEU A 12 -4.14 8.24 7.37
N ALA A 13 -3.85 8.92 8.48
CA ALA A 13 -3.41 8.29 9.72
C ALA A 13 -4.48 7.40 10.37
N TYR A 14 -5.77 7.70 10.15
CA TYR A 14 -6.90 6.94 10.70
C TYR A 14 -7.59 6.02 9.68
N LYS A 15 -7.07 5.92 8.45
CA LYS A 15 -7.70 5.16 7.37
C LYS A 15 -7.83 3.67 7.72
N ASP A 16 -6.78 3.06 8.28
CA ASP A 16 -6.82 1.65 8.66
C ASP A 16 -7.83 1.44 9.83
N LEU A 17 -7.82 2.32 10.84
CA LEU A 17 -8.81 2.29 11.94
C LEU A 17 -10.26 2.43 11.45
N LEU A 18 -10.50 3.30 10.46
CA LEU A 18 -11.82 3.48 9.87
C LEU A 18 -12.27 2.23 9.11
N ILE A 19 -11.37 1.60 8.35
CA ILE A 19 -11.66 0.37 7.63
C ILE A 19 -12.00 -0.74 8.62
N ASP A 20 -11.16 -0.95 9.64
CA ASP A 20 -11.38 -1.96 10.69
C ASP A 20 -12.72 -1.76 11.41
N TYR A 21 -13.05 -0.51 11.74
CA TYR A 21 -14.33 -0.18 12.38
C TYR A 21 -15.53 -0.50 11.48
N LEU A 22 -15.45 -0.17 10.19
CA LEU A 22 -16.53 -0.42 9.24
C LEU A 22 -16.73 -1.92 8.98
N GLU A 23 -15.66 -2.70 8.91
CA GLU A 23 -15.72 -4.16 8.78
C GLU A 23 -16.35 -4.79 10.02
N GLN A 24 -15.90 -4.42 11.23
CA GLN A 24 -16.49 -4.91 12.47
C GLN A 24 -17.96 -4.52 12.63
N PHE A 25 -18.32 -3.29 12.26
CA PHE A 25 -19.70 -2.83 12.29
C PHE A 25 -20.59 -3.67 11.36
N LEU A 26 -20.12 -3.96 10.14
CA LEU A 26 -20.87 -4.75 9.18
C LEU A 26 -21.05 -6.19 9.65
N ASP A 27 -19.99 -6.81 10.16
CA ASP A 27 -20.04 -8.18 10.71
C ASP A 27 -21.00 -8.27 11.90
N HIS A 28 -20.95 -7.28 12.80
CA HIS A 28 -21.87 -7.20 13.92
C HIS A 28 -23.32 -7.05 13.45
N LEU A 29 -23.57 -6.15 12.49
CA LEU A 29 -24.90 -5.90 11.94
C LEU A 29 -25.46 -7.17 11.26
N MET A 30 -24.65 -7.87 10.45
CA MET A 30 -25.04 -9.13 9.81
C MET A 30 -25.37 -10.21 10.83
N THR A 31 -24.54 -10.35 11.87
CA THR A 31 -24.71 -11.36 12.91
C THR A 31 -25.99 -11.08 13.71
N GLN A 32 -26.17 -9.87 14.22
CA GLN A 32 -27.33 -9.50 15.03
C GLN A 32 -28.64 -9.66 14.26
N ARG A 33 -28.65 -9.31 12.97
CA ARG A 33 -29.82 -9.50 12.11
C ARG A 33 -30.28 -10.96 12.08
N GLY A 34 -29.36 -11.91 11.86
CA GLY A 34 -29.70 -13.33 11.82
C GLY A 34 -30.17 -13.89 13.16
N HIS A 35 -29.74 -13.30 14.28
CA HIS A 35 -30.27 -13.65 15.60
C HIS A 35 -31.70 -13.13 15.80
N VAL A 36 -31.98 -11.89 15.43
CA VAL A 36 -33.31 -11.29 15.58
C VAL A 36 -34.33 -11.97 14.66
N ALA A 37 -33.98 -12.23 13.40
CA ALA A 37 -34.85 -12.93 12.45
C ALA A 37 -35.30 -14.31 13.00
N ARG A 38 -34.36 -15.12 13.48
CA ARG A 38 -34.67 -16.41 14.13
C ARG A 38 -35.55 -16.26 15.37
N GLY A 39 -35.33 -15.21 16.16
CA GLY A 39 -36.17 -14.89 17.32
C GLY A 39 -37.60 -14.55 16.91
N VAL A 40 -37.77 -13.74 15.87
CA VAL A 40 -39.08 -13.38 15.30
C VAL A 40 -39.81 -14.62 14.79
N GLU A 41 -39.15 -15.48 14.02
CA GLU A 41 -39.73 -16.74 13.53
C GLU A 41 -40.13 -17.68 14.68
N ALA A 42 -39.29 -17.81 15.70
CA ALA A 42 -39.58 -18.65 16.86
C ALA A 42 -40.79 -18.14 17.66
N VAL A 43 -40.97 -16.83 17.77
CA VAL A 43 -42.16 -16.23 18.39
C VAL A 43 -43.39 -16.42 17.50
N HIS A 44 -43.25 -16.26 16.19
CA HIS A 44 -44.33 -16.50 15.23
C HIS A 44 -44.86 -17.94 15.32
N ALA A 45 -43.96 -18.92 15.40
CA ALA A 45 -44.31 -20.34 15.55
C ALA A 45 -45.08 -20.67 16.84
N ARG A 46 -44.97 -19.83 17.88
CA ARG A 46 -45.68 -20.00 19.16
C ARG A 46 -47.08 -19.35 19.18
N GLY A 47 -47.46 -18.67 18.10
CA GLY A 47 -48.77 -18.06 17.90
C GLY A 47 -48.81 -16.58 18.26
N ILE A 48 -49.07 -15.74 17.26
CA ILE A 48 -49.15 -14.28 17.40
C ILE A 48 -50.33 -13.85 18.28
N ASP A 49 -51.45 -14.58 18.25
CA ASP A 49 -52.62 -14.21 19.07
C ASP A 49 -52.33 -14.32 20.57
N ARG A 50 -51.56 -15.34 20.97
CA ARG A 50 -51.11 -15.49 22.35
C ARG A 50 -50.14 -14.37 22.75
N LEU A 51 -49.24 -13.98 21.86
CA LEU A 51 -48.35 -12.84 22.08
C LEU A 51 -49.14 -11.54 22.29
N GLY A 52 -50.13 -11.27 21.42
CA GLY A 52 -50.98 -10.09 21.50
C GLY A 52 -51.76 -10.02 22.83
N ALA A 53 -52.32 -11.14 23.27
CA ALA A 53 -53.03 -11.23 24.54
C ALA A 53 -52.10 -11.00 25.76
N LEU A 54 -50.92 -11.63 25.77
CA LEU A 54 -49.94 -11.47 26.86
C LEU A 54 -49.39 -10.03 26.91
N ALA A 55 -49.05 -9.45 25.76
CA ALA A 55 -48.56 -8.09 25.67
C ALA A 55 -49.63 -7.09 26.11
N ALA A 56 -50.89 -7.28 25.70
CA ALA A 56 -52.00 -6.44 26.14
C ALA A 56 -52.26 -6.52 27.65
N ALA A 57 -52.12 -7.71 28.25
CA ALA A 57 -52.32 -7.92 29.68
C ALA A 57 -51.21 -7.29 30.55
N GLY A 58 -49.99 -7.16 30.03
CA GLY A 58 -48.86 -6.53 30.73
C GLY A 58 -48.58 -5.07 30.33
N ASP A 59 -49.44 -4.47 29.51
CA ASP A 59 -49.26 -3.11 29.01
C ASP A 59 -49.94 -2.08 29.93
N ASP A 60 -49.12 -1.44 30.76
CA ASP A 60 -49.53 -0.39 31.73
C ASP A 60 -49.68 1.01 31.09
N SER A 61 -49.46 1.16 29.77
CA SER A 61 -49.44 2.48 29.11
C SER A 61 -50.83 3.11 28.87
N ALA A 62 -51.90 2.45 29.33
CA ALA A 62 -53.26 2.87 29.06
C ALA A 62 -53.77 3.94 30.05
N GLY A 63 -54.19 5.08 29.50
CA GLY A 63 -55.01 6.06 30.22
C GLY A 63 -56.49 5.67 30.30
N LEU A 64 -57.27 6.43 31.08
CA LEU A 64 -58.70 6.17 31.38
C LEU A 64 -59.65 6.08 30.16
N PHE A 65 -59.18 6.42 28.96
CA PHE A 65 -59.97 6.51 27.73
C PHE A 65 -59.48 5.59 26.60
N ASP A 66 -58.65 4.59 26.90
CA ASP A 66 -58.26 3.59 25.90
C ASP A 66 -59.40 2.59 25.64
N THR A 67 -60.17 2.81 24.57
CA THR A 67 -61.35 2.01 24.19
C THR A 67 -61.11 1.01 23.05
N GLY A 68 -59.87 0.89 22.56
CA GLY A 68 -59.55 0.00 21.42
C GLY A 68 -59.12 -1.41 21.83
N ASP A 69 -59.16 -2.36 20.89
CA ASP A 69 -58.60 -3.71 21.07
C ASP A 69 -57.07 -3.63 21.18
N ARG A 70 -56.58 -3.71 22.42
CA ARG A 70 -55.15 -3.63 22.74
C ARG A 70 -54.37 -4.81 22.19
N ALA A 71 -54.97 -6.00 22.16
CA ALA A 71 -54.31 -7.19 21.62
C ALA A 71 -54.12 -7.04 20.11
N GLU A 72 -55.10 -6.52 19.39
CA GLU A 72 -54.97 -6.18 17.96
C GLU A 72 -53.84 -5.17 17.71
N ARG A 73 -53.75 -4.09 18.50
CA ARG A 73 -52.66 -3.11 18.35
C ARG A 73 -51.27 -3.73 18.55
N TRP A 74 -51.12 -4.60 19.55
CA TRP A 74 -49.86 -5.31 19.78
C TRP A 74 -49.52 -6.28 18.65
N ARG A 75 -50.51 -6.97 18.08
CA ARG A 75 -50.32 -7.82 16.89
C ARG A 75 -49.88 -7.00 15.68
N ASN A 76 -50.47 -5.83 15.45
CA ASN A 76 -50.07 -4.94 14.36
C ASN A 76 -48.65 -4.38 14.54
N ARG A 77 -48.27 -3.99 15.77
CA ARG A 77 -46.88 -3.59 16.08
C ARG A 77 -45.90 -4.73 15.86
N TRP A 78 -46.26 -5.94 16.29
CA TRP A 78 -45.45 -7.13 16.07
C TRP A 78 -45.28 -7.44 14.57
N ALA A 79 -46.36 -7.35 13.78
CA ALA A 79 -46.29 -7.54 12.33
C ALA A 79 -45.33 -6.52 11.68
N GLY A 80 -45.39 -5.25 12.08
CA GLY A 80 -44.44 -4.23 11.60
C GLY A 80 -42.99 -4.49 12.03
N LEU A 81 -42.76 -4.99 13.25
CA LEU A 81 -41.44 -5.42 13.70
C LEU A 81 -40.94 -6.62 12.86
N ALA A 82 -41.79 -7.61 12.64
CA ALA A 82 -41.44 -8.81 11.90
C ALA A 82 -41.09 -8.50 10.44
N ASP A 83 -41.88 -7.64 9.77
CA ASP A 83 -41.64 -7.16 8.40
C ASP A 83 -40.28 -6.44 8.26
N TRP A 84 -39.77 -5.87 9.36
CA TRP A 84 -38.45 -5.25 9.37
C TRP A 84 -37.30 -6.25 9.32
N PHE A 85 -37.50 -7.48 9.82
CA PHE A 85 -36.43 -8.50 9.94
C PHE A 85 -36.61 -9.73 9.05
N VAL A 86 -37.83 -10.01 8.60
CA VAL A 86 -38.20 -11.19 7.80
C VAL A 86 -38.63 -10.72 6.42
N SER A 87 -38.01 -11.26 5.38
CA SER A 87 -38.40 -11.00 3.99
C SER A 87 -39.68 -11.75 3.63
N VAL A 88 -40.57 -11.11 2.87
CA VAL A 88 -41.86 -11.68 2.43
C VAL A 88 -42.00 -11.52 0.93
N ASP A 89 -42.32 -12.60 0.21
CA ASP A 89 -42.59 -12.63 -1.23
C ASP A 89 -41.53 -11.90 -2.08
N ASP A 90 -40.27 -12.36 -2.00
CA ASP A 90 -39.10 -11.78 -2.69
C ASP A 90 -38.80 -10.30 -2.38
N ARG A 91 -39.52 -9.66 -1.45
CA ARG A 91 -39.20 -8.30 -1.02
C ARG A 91 -38.13 -8.30 0.07
N PRO A 92 -37.11 -7.43 -0.05
CA PRO A 92 -36.11 -7.25 0.99
C PRO A 92 -36.77 -6.75 2.28
N SER A 93 -36.27 -7.22 3.41
CA SER A 93 -36.68 -6.72 4.73
C SER A 93 -36.12 -5.31 5.00
N GLY A 94 -36.69 -4.58 5.97
CA GLY A 94 -36.11 -3.29 6.38
C GLY A 94 -34.62 -3.39 6.80
N ALA A 95 -34.22 -4.53 7.36
CA ALA A 95 -32.83 -4.83 7.67
C ALA A 95 -31.96 -5.07 6.43
N ASP A 96 -32.50 -5.66 5.35
CA ASP A 96 -31.81 -5.75 4.04
C ASP A 96 -31.58 -4.36 3.46
N ASP A 97 -32.60 -3.52 3.46
CA ASP A 97 -32.53 -2.17 2.92
C ASP A 97 -31.51 -1.32 3.68
N LEU A 98 -31.51 -1.39 5.01
CA LEU A 98 -30.51 -0.71 5.85
C LEU A 98 -29.10 -1.22 5.57
N THR A 99 -28.93 -2.53 5.39
CA THR A 99 -27.64 -3.14 5.05
C THR A 99 -27.14 -2.65 3.69
N SER A 100 -28.02 -2.64 2.70
CA SER A 100 -27.73 -2.18 1.34
C SER A 100 -27.35 -0.70 1.33
N ALA A 101 -28.12 0.14 2.02
CA ALA A 101 -27.85 1.56 2.16
C ALA A 101 -26.51 1.82 2.87
N THR A 102 -26.23 1.10 3.96
CA THR A 102 -24.96 1.19 4.70
C THR A 102 -23.78 0.77 3.82
N THR A 103 -23.89 -0.36 3.13
CA THR A 103 -22.85 -0.86 2.20
C THR A 103 -22.58 0.15 1.09
N THR A 104 -23.62 0.78 0.56
CA THR A 104 -23.52 1.83 -0.45
C THR A 104 -22.80 3.06 0.10
N ALA A 105 -23.21 3.56 1.27
CA ALA A 105 -22.57 4.71 1.93
C ALA A 105 -21.09 4.46 2.22
N ILE A 106 -20.72 3.24 2.64
CA ILE A 106 -19.32 2.84 2.84
C ILE A 106 -18.54 2.88 1.53
N ARG A 107 -19.09 2.33 0.44
CA ARG A 107 -18.42 2.37 -0.88
C ARG A 107 -18.22 3.81 -1.36
N GLU A 108 -19.21 4.67 -1.17
CA GLU A 108 -19.11 6.10 -1.49
C GLU A 108 -18.02 6.78 -0.67
N LEU A 109 -17.96 6.50 0.64
CA LEU A 109 -16.91 7.01 1.53
C LEU A 109 -15.51 6.55 1.10
N LEU A 110 -15.34 5.27 0.77
CA LEU A 110 -14.08 4.71 0.27
C LEU A 110 -13.68 5.29 -1.09
N ALA A 111 -14.64 5.54 -1.98
CA ALA A 111 -14.38 6.19 -3.27
C ALA A 111 -13.94 7.65 -3.08
N LEU A 112 -14.58 8.38 -2.16
CA LEU A 112 -14.18 9.72 -1.77
C LEU A 112 -12.78 9.74 -1.15
N LEU A 113 -12.48 8.78 -0.28
CA LEU A 113 -11.16 8.59 0.31
C LEU A 113 -10.10 8.39 -0.78
N ARG A 114 -10.34 7.47 -1.72
CA ARG A 114 -9.45 7.24 -2.87
C ARG A 114 -9.21 8.52 -3.66
N ARG A 115 -10.27 9.28 -3.96
CA ARG A 115 -10.18 10.56 -4.68
C ARG A 115 -9.34 11.59 -3.94
N VAL A 116 -9.51 11.72 -2.62
CA VAL A 116 -8.70 12.61 -1.78
C VAL A 116 -7.23 12.17 -1.81
N THR A 117 -6.95 10.87 -1.64
CA THR A 117 -5.58 10.36 -1.68
C THR A 117 -4.91 10.55 -3.05
N GLU A 118 -5.66 10.38 -4.14
CA GLU A 118 -5.15 10.60 -5.50
C GLU A 118 -4.94 12.09 -5.79
N SER A 119 -5.80 12.96 -5.26
CA SER A 119 -5.64 14.41 -5.36
C SER A 119 -4.44 14.93 -4.56
N ALA A 120 -4.12 14.30 -3.42
CA ALA A 120 -2.90 14.57 -2.65
C ALA A 120 -1.66 14.04 -3.37
N ARG A 121 -1.80 12.95 -4.12
CA ARG A 121 -0.82 12.44 -5.11
C ARG A 121 -0.93 13.15 -6.46
N ARG A 122 -1.31 14.43 -6.49
CA ARG A 122 -1.29 15.20 -7.74
C ARG A 122 0.11 15.03 -8.35
N PRO A 123 0.23 14.59 -9.62
CA PRO A 123 1.53 14.50 -10.28
C PRO A 123 2.23 15.82 -10.08
N ILE A 124 3.47 15.80 -9.59
CA ILE A 124 4.30 17.00 -9.44
C ILE A 124 4.21 17.73 -10.79
N THR A 125 3.50 18.86 -10.81
CA THR A 125 3.29 19.61 -12.04
C THR A 125 4.49 20.51 -12.25
N ARG A 126 4.81 20.81 -13.51
CA ARG A 126 5.87 21.76 -13.81
C ARG A 126 5.65 23.12 -13.12
N ALA A 127 4.40 23.56 -13.02
CA ALA A 127 4.05 24.79 -12.32
C ALA A 127 4.37 24.73 -10.81
N SER A 128 4.08 23.62 -10.12
CA SER A 128 4.41 23.47 -8.70
C SER A 128 5.92 23.38 -8.46
N GLU A 129 6.67 22.71 -9.33
CA GLU A 129 8.14 22.68 -9.25
C GLU A 129 8.74 24.08 -9.39
N LEU A 130 8.28 24.85 -10.37
CA LEU A 130 8.74 26.22 -10.60
C LEU A 130 8.42 27.14 -9.41
N LEU A 131 7.28 26.96 -8.73
CA LEU A 131 6.95 27.72 -7.52
C LEU A 131 7.82 27.33 -6.31
N VAL A 132 8.21 26.06 -6.18
CA VAL A 132 9.20 25.64 -5.17
C VAL A 132 10.55 26.27 -5.48
N LEU A 133 11.00 26.19 -6.74
CA LEU A 133 12.27 26.75 -7.19
C LEU A 133 12.32 28.28 -6.99
N ALA A 134 11.24 28.99 -7.32
CA ALA A 134 11.13 30.43 -7.07
C ALA A 134 11.24 30.80 -5.59
N ARG A 135 10.72 29.95 -4.68
CA ARG A 135 10.88 30.14 -3.24
C ARG A 135 12.31 29.93 -2.77
N TRP A 136 13.06 29.04 -3.39
CA TRP A 136 14.49 28.86 -3.12
C TRP A 136 15.29 30.06 -3.63
N PHE A 137 15.05 30.51 -4.85
CA PHE A 137 15.69 31.73 -5.40
C PHE A 137 15.49 32.96 -4.51
N ARG A 138 14.32 33.11 -3.88
CA ARG A 138 14.05 34.24 -2.97
C ARG A 138 14.85 34.21 -1.67
N ARG A 139 15.52 33.11 -1.32
CA ARG A 139 16.14 32.88 0.00
C ARG A 139 17.66 32.71 -0.06
N ILE A 140 18.23 32.73 -1.25
CA ILE A 140 19.66 32.51 -1.51
C ILE A 140 20.28 33.78 -2.11
N ASP A 141 21.61 33.89 -2.05
CA ASP A 141 22.35 34.96 -2.70
C ASP A 141 22.55 34.71 -4.20
N ASP A 142 23.09 35.70 -4.91
CA ASP A 142 23.25 35.67 -6.37
C ASP A 142 24.19 34.54 -6.84
N ALA A 143 25.20 34.19 -6.05
CA ALA A 143 26.14 33.12 -6.40
C ALA A 143 25.46 31.74 -6.30
N ALA A 144 24.78 31.47 -5.18
CA ALA A 144 23.98 30.25 -5.00
C ALA A 144 22.78 30.19 -5.96
N ALA A 145 22.23 31.34 -6.36
CA ALA A 145 21.20 31.42 -7.38
C ALA A 145 21.74 30.96 -8.75
N ALA A 146 22.94 31.40 -9.14
CA ALA A 146 23.55 30.94 -10.39
C ALA A 146 23.77 29.42 -10.39
N GLU A 147 24.26 28.85 -9.28
CA GLU A 147 24.43 27.39 -9.13
C GLU A 147 23.10 26.63 -9.16
N LEU A 148 22.07 27.12 -8.45
CA LEU A 148 20.74 26.51 -8.46
C LEU A 148 20.07 26.60 -9.83
N PHE A 149 20.26 27.70 -10.55
CA PHE A 149 19.76 27.90 -11.90
C PHE A 149 20.40 26.90 -12.88
N ASP A 150 21.72 26.72 -12.78
CA ASP A 150 22.41 25.70 -13.58
C ASP A 150 21.90 24.29 -13.26
N ALA A 151 21.80 23.93 -11.98
CA ALA A 151 21.32 22.62 -11.54
C ALA A 151 19.86 22.34 -11.95
N ALA A 152 18.99 23.36 -11.94
CA ALA A 152 17.56 23.20 -12.22
C ALA A 152 17.21 23.22 -13.71
N PHE A 153 17.98 23.94 -14.53
CA PHE A 153 17.71 24.13 -15.96
C PHE A 153 18.74 23.48 -16.89
N GLY A 154 19.85 22.97 -16.34
CA GLY A 154 20.84 22.19 -17.07
C GLY A 154 21.64 23.00 -18.09
N LEU A 155 21.87 24.28 -17.82
CA LEU A 155 22.61 25.17 -18.74
C LEU A 155 24.09 24.81 -18.87
N GLY A 156 24.63 23.96 -18.00
CA GLY A 156 25.96 23.40 -18.08
C GLY A 156 26.14 22.31 -19.13
N ARG A 157 25.08 21.89 -19.84
CA ARG A 157 25.21 20.99 -21.00
C ARG A 157 25.25 21.81 -22.29
N PRO A 158 26.26 21.64 -23.16
CA PRO A 158 26.20 22.24 -24.49
C PRO A 158 24.94 21.75 -25.20
N LEU A 159 24.02 22.68 -25.47
CA LEU A 159 22.87 22.46 -26.34
C LEU A 159 23.41 22.24 -27.75
N HIS A 160 23.62 20.99 -28.13
CA HIS A 160 23.94 20.64 -29.50
C HIS A 160 22.74 21.04 -30.37
N LEU A 161 22.92 22.07 -31.20
CA LEU A 161 21.99 22.45 -32.24
C LEU A 161 22.06 21.36 -33.31
N GLY A 162 21.19 20.37 -33.21
CA GLY A 162 21.05 19.31 -34.22
C GLY A 162 20.24 19.83 -35.39
N ASP A 163 20.83 20.71 -36.21
CA ASP A 163 20.40 20.77 -37.60
C ASP A 163 21.10 19.63 -38.36
N GLY A 164 20.31 18.90 -39.14
CA GLY A 164 20.60 17.56 -39.63
C GLY A 164 21.54 17.52 -40.83
N GLU A 165 22.70 18.18 -40.76
CA GLU A 165 23.76 17.92 -41.72
C GLU A 165 24.32 16.52 -41.44
N VAL A 166 24.18 15.62 -42.40
CA VAL A 166 24.79 14.28 -42.31
C VAL A 166 26.29 14.47 -42.40
N ASP A 167 27.02 14.10 -41.35
CA ASP A 167 28.48 14.01 -41.39
C ASP A 167 28.86 12.95 -42.42
N ASP A 168 29.20 13.40 -43.63
CA ASP A 168 29.61 12.55 -44.75
C ASP A 168 31.09 12.12 -44.64
N GLY A 169 31.76 12.49 -43.54
CA GLY A 169 33.16 12.16 -43.27
C GLY A 169 34.14 12.91 -44.17
N THR A 170 33.70 13.94 -44.91
CA THR A 170 34.58 14.74 -45.77
C THR A 170 35.56 15.61 -44.97
N VAL A 171 35.24 15.91 -43.71
CA VAL A 171 36.11 16.67 -42.81
C VAL A 171 36.89 15.71 -41.90
N ALA A 172 38.21 15.68 -42.05
CA ALA A 172 39.07 14.89 -41.18
C ALA A 172 38.96 15.37 -39.72
N ALA A 173 38.95 14.45 -38.76
CA ALA A 173 38.83 14.76 -37.32
C ALA A 173 39.97 15.65 -36.77
N SER A 174 41.08 15.76 -37.49
CA SER A 174 42.21 16.65 -37.17
C SER A 174 42.08 18.05 -37.76
N ALA A 175 41.04 18.34 -38.53
CA ALA A 175 40.81 19.65 -39.11
C ALA A 175 40.49 20.68 -38.02
N SER A 176 41.13 21.84 -38.11
CA SER A 176 40.85 22.98 -37.24
C SER A 176 39.42 23.47 -37.46
N TRP A 177 38.71 23.76 -36.37
CA TRP A 177 37.34 24.27 -36.41
C TRP A 177 37.21 25.59 -37.19
N TRP A 178 38.27 26.40 -37.22
CA TRP A 178 38.30 27.67 -37.94
C TRP A 178 38.41 27.51 -39.45
N ASP A 179 38.93 26.37 -39.90
CA ASP A 179 39.21 26.08 -41.31
C ASP A 179 38.21 25.06 -41.89
N ALA A 180 37.42 24.41 -41.05
CA ALA A 180 36.36 23.50 -41.46
C ALA A 180 35.17 24.26 -42.09
N PRO A 181 34.49 23.69 -43.09
CA PRO A 181 33.28 24.28 -43.65
C PRO A 181 32.22 24.54 -42.56
N PRO A 182 31.61 25.75 -42.51
CA PRO A 182 30.61 26.07 -41.50
C PRO A 182 29.27 25.37 -41.78
N VAL A 183 28.59 24.94 -40.71
CA VAL A 183 27.22 24.41 -40.76
C VAL A 183 26.22 25.57 -40.75
N SER A 184 25.27 25.57 -41.68
CA SER A 184 24.25 26.63 -41.79
C SER A 184 23.12 26.39 -40.78
N VAL A 185 22.97 27.29 -39.80
CA VAL A 185 21.91 27.19 -38.78
C VAL A 185 20.84 28.26 -39.04
N PRO A 186 19.57 27.88 -39.32
CA PRO A 186 18.51 28.85 -39.58
C PRO A 186 18.08 29.61 -38.31
N VAL A 187 18.15 30.94 -38.35
CA VAL A 187 17.81 31.85 -37.23
C VAL A 187 16.30 32.06 -37.14
N THR A 188 15.55 31.08 -36.66
CA THR A 188 14.07 31.11 -36.71
C THR A 188 13.40 31.84 -35.54
N LEU A 189 14.13 32.24 -34.50
CA LEU A 189 13.54 32.85 -33.30
C LEU A 189 13.50 34.39 -33.31
N ARG A 190 14.44 35.07 -33.96
CA ARG A 190 14.55 36.55 -33.86
C ARG A 190 13.72 37.32 -34.87
N GLU A 191 13.45 36.79 -36.06
CA GLU A 191 12.77 37.56 -37.13
C GLU A 191 11.31 37.17 -37.39
N HIS A 192 10.93 35.90 -37.21
CA HIS A 192 9.64 35.41 -37.71
C HIS A 192 8.72 34.74 -36.68
N GLY A 193 9.13 34.68 -35.40
CA GLY A 193 8.30 34.18 -34.29
C GLY A 193 7.79 32.74 -34.45
N ARG A 194 8.21 32.01 -35.48
CA ARG A 194 7.81 30.63 -35.74
C ARG A 194 8.88 29.70 -35.21
N ARG A 195 8.55 29.05 -34.10
CA ARG A 195 9.34 27.96 -33.54
C ARG A 195 9.38 26.82 -34.57
N PRO A 196 10.55 26.37 -35.04
CA PRO A 196 10.62 25.18 -35.87
C PRO A 196 10.10 24.00 -35.05
N SER A 197 9.42 23.08 -35.72
CA SER A 197 9.05 21.80 -35.09
C SER A 197 10.34 21.15 -34.60
N PRO A 198 10.43 20.69 -33.34
CA PRO A 198 11.58 19.94 -32.87
C PRO A 198 11.89 18.84 -33.89
N GLY A 199 13.14 18.78 -34.35
CA GLY A 199 13.62 17.69 -35.20
C GLY A 199 13.39 16.35 -34.50
N ARG A 200 13.32 15.28 -35.28
CA ARG A 200 13.16 13.93 -34.72
C ARG A 200 14.32 13.69 -33.73
N PRO A 201 14.03 13.29 -32.48
CA PRO A 201 15.09 12.99 -31.52
C PRO A 201 16.03 11.94 -32.11
N ALA A 202 17.33 12.08 -31.82
CA ALA A 202 18.34 11.12 -32.24
C ALA A 202 17.89 9.70 -31.87
N GLN A 203 18.16 8.74 -32.75
CA GLN A 203 17.81 7.34 -32.51
C GLN A 203 18.50 6.90 -31.20
N ALA A 204 17.70 6.42 -30.24
CA ALA A 204 18.22 5.95 -28.97
C ALA A 204 19.27 4.86 -29.24
N ALA A 205 20.44 4.99 -28.60
CA ALA A 205 21.48 3.98 -28.70
C ALA A 205 20.93 2.61 -28.28
N ASP A 206 21.28 1.57 -29.01
CA ASP A 206 20.80 0.22 -28.75
C ASP A 206 21.56 -0.40 -27.56
N TYR A 207 20.91 -0.40 -26.40
CA TYR A 207 21.42 -1.02 -25.17
C TYR A 207 20.93 -2.47 -24.97
N SER A 208 20.45 -3.14 -26.01
CA SER A 208 19.95 -4.51 -25.91
C SER A 208 20.98 -5.48 -25.33
N LEU A 209 22.24 -5.37 -25.73
CA LEU A 209 23.34 -6.20 -25.20
C LEU A 209 23.62 -5.90 -23.72
N THR A 210 23.70 -4.63 -23.34
CA THR A 210 23.91 -4.23 -21.94
C THR A 210 22.75 -4.68 -21.05
N LYS A 211 21.51 -4.56 -21.54
CA LYS A 211 20.32 -5.04 -20.83
C LYS A 211 20.33 -6.57 -20.67
N ALA A 212 20.75 -7.30 -21.71
CA ALA A 212 20.87 -8.75 -21.65
C ALA A 212 21.94 -9.21 -20.64
N GLN A 213 23.08 -8.50 -20.58
CA GLN A 213 24.15 -8.75 -19.59
C GLN A 213 23.65 -8.53 -18.15
N LEU A 214 23.03 -7.38 -17.86
CA LEU A 214 22.47 -7.09 -16.53
C LEU A 214 21.40 -8.10 -16.11
N MET A 215 20.56 -8.55 -17.05
CA MET A 215 19.57 -9.61 -16.79
C MET A 215 20.21 -10.97 -16.51
N ALA A 216 21.35 -11.29 -17.13
CA ALA A 216 22.09 -12.52 -16.86
C ALA A 216 22.78 -12.46 -15.48
N GLU A 217 23.40 -11.34 -15.15
CA GLU A 217 24.02 -11.10 -13.83
C GLU A 217 22.98 -11.19 -12.70
N HIS A 218 21.81 -10.57 -12.88
CA HIS A 218 20.73 -10.64 -11.89
C HIS A 218 20.24 -12.07 -11.66
N ARG A 219 20.05 -12.86 -12.73
CA ARG A 219 19.66 -14.27 -12.63
C ARG A 219 20.72 -15.12 -11.93
N ALA A 220 22.00 -14.89 -12.24
CA ALA A 220 23.10 -15.59 -11.57
C ALA A 220 23.20 -15.24 -10.08
N ALA A 221 22.96 -13.97 -9.72
CA ALA A 221 22.90 -13.54 -8.32
C ALA A 221 21.72 -14.19 -7.57
N GLN A 222 20.53 -14.24 -8.19
CA GLN A 222 19.36 -14.91 -7.63
C GLN A 222 19.60 -16.42 -7.42
N SER A 223 20.18 -17.11 -8.39
CA SER A 223 20.48 -18.55 -8.25
C SER A 223 21.50 -18.82 -7.16
N ALA A 224 22.58 -18.04 -7.10
CA ALA A 224 23.60 -18.16 -6.06
C ALA A 224 23.03 -17.91 -4.66
N ARG A 225 22.12 -16.95 -4.53
CA ARG A 225 21.40 -16.65 -3.30
C ARG A 225 20.49 -17.81 -2.87
N ALA A 226 19.71 -18.36 -3.80
CA ALA A 226 18.83 -19.51 -3.53
C ALA A 226 19.63 -20.75 -3.09
N GLU A 227 20.77 -21.03 -3.72
CA GLU A 227 21.67 -22.11 -3.32
C GLU A 227 22.29 -21.88 -1.92
N ALA A 228 22.61 -20.64 -1.57
CA ALA A 228 23.10 -20.30 -0.23
C ALA A 228 22.02 -20.51 0.85
N ALA A 229 20.79 -20.06 0.58
CA ALA A 229 19.65 -20.29 1.47
C ALA A 229 19.36 -21.79 1.64
N ALA A 230 19.34 -22.57 0.54
CA ALA A 230 19.13 -24.01 0.60
C ALA A 230 20.21 -24.73 1.43
N ARG A 231 21.49 -24.37 1.26
CA ARG A 231 22.60 -24.93 2.06
C ARG A 231 22.54 -24.54 3.53
N LEU A 232 22.07 -23.33 3.82
CA LEU A 232 21.83 -22.88 5.18
C LEU A 232 20.72 -23.73 5.84
N CYS A 233 19.59 -23.93 5.16
CA CYS A 233 18.45 -24.70 5.68
C CYS A 233 18.71 -26.22 5.75
N ALA A 234 19.56 -26.77 4.89
CA ALA A 234 19.78 -28.21 4.80
C ALA A 234 20.45 -28.84 6.03
N ARG A 235 21.13 -28.04 6.88
CA ARG A 235 21.84 -28.53 8.06
C ARG A 235 21.77 -27.51 9.20
N PRO A 236 21.77 -27.93 10.48
CA PRO A 236 21.88 -27.01 11.60
C PRO A 236 23.12 -26.11 11.51
N VAL A 237 23.00 -24.86 11.98
CA VAL A 237 24.13 -23.92 12.04
C VAL A 237 25.10 -24.23 13.18
N GLU A 238 24.69 -25.04 14.16
CA GLU A 238 25.51 -25.45 15.28
C GLU A 238 26.66 -26.37 14.83
N GLY A 239 27.87 -26.13 15.32
CA GLY A 239 29.02 -26.99 15.07
C GLY A 239 29.66 -26.89 13.67
N ARG A 240 29.11 -26.08 12.74
CA ARG A 240 29.70 -25.83 11.40
C ARG A 240 30.18 -24.39 11.22
N VAL A 241 31.07 -24.19 10.25
CA VAL A 241 31.52 -22.87 9.80
C VAL A 241 30.75 -22.47 8.54
N LEU A 242 29.96 -21.40 8.64
CA LEU A 242 29.18 -20.87 7.52
C LEU A 242 30.09 -20.17 6.51
N SER A 243 29.83 -20.42 5.22
CA SER A 243 30.40 -19.63 4.12
C SER A 243 29.89 -18.19 4.13
N ASP A 244 30.60 -17.28 3.45
CA ASP A 244 30.20 -15.87 3.36
C ASP A 244 28.77 -15.72 2.82
N ALA A 245 28.37 -16.54 1.83
CA ALA A 245 27.03 -16.50 1.28
C ALA A 245 25.96 -16.99 2.28
N GLU A 246 26.21 -18.07 3.02
CA GLU A 246 25.31 -18.55 4.08
C GLU A 246 25.21 -17.55 5.24
N ALA A 247 26.33 -16.90 5.59
CA ALA A 247 26.38 -15.89 6.64
C ALA A 247 25.56 -14.65 6.27
N THR A 248 25.59 -14.20 5.01
CA THR A 248 24.73 -13.10 4.54
C THR A 248 23.25 -13.40 4.75
N ILE A 249 22.79 -14.59 4.37
CA ILE A 249 21.39 -15.03 4.60
C ILE A 249 21.05 -15.05 6.09
N LEU A 250 21.96 -15.55 6.93
CA LEU A 250 21.80 -15.52 8.39
C LEU A 250 21.67 -14.09 8.94
N PHE A 251 22.52 -13.16 8.50
CA PHE A 251 22.47 -11.77 8.98
C PHE A 251 21.18 -11.08 8.57
N GLU A 252 20.67 -11.32 7.36
CA GLU A 252 19.38 -10.79 6.95
C GLU A 252 18.22 -11.32 7.81
N LEU A 253 18.23 -12.60 8.18
CA LEU A 253 17.26 -13.17 9.12
C LEU A 253 17.35 -12.50 10.51
N LEU A 254 18.56 -12.24 11.00
CA LEU A 254 18.79 -11.59 12.28
C LEU A 254 18.36 -10.12 12.28
N ASP A 255 18.69 -9.37 11.22
CA ASP A 255 18.27 -7.98 11.03
C ASP A 255 16.74 -7.88 10.98
N ARG A 256 16.09 -8.79 10.26
CA ARG A 256 14.62 -8.86 10.21
C ARG A 256 14.03 -9.17 11.59
N ALA A 257 14.63 -10.09 12.34
CA ALA A 257 14.19 -10.43 13.69
C ALA A 257 14.39 -9.27 14.68
N ALA A 258 15.49 -8.53 14.58
CA ALA A 258 15.75 -7.35 15.39
C ALA A 258 14.72 -6.23 15.11
N HIS A 259 14.41 -6.00 13.83
CA HIS A 259 13.40 -5.01 13.43
C HIS A 259 11.99 -5.36 13.94
N LEU A 260 11.61 -6.64 13.93
CA LEU A 260 10.29 -7.06 14.44
C LEU A 260 10.21 -6.91 15.96
N ARG A 261 11.30 -7.17 16.68
CA ARG A 261 11.36 -6.98 18.14
C ARG A 261 11.30 -5.53 18.60
N SER A 262 11.73 -4.55 17.80
CA SER A 262 11.60 -3.13 18.16
C SER A 262 10.16 -2.60 18.07
N VAL A 263 9.24 -3.34 17.44
CA VAL A 263 7.85 -2.93 17.25
C VAL A 263 6.94 -3.78 18.13
N GLY A 264 6.83 -3.44 19.41
CA GLY A 264 5.70 -3.79 20.29
C GLY A 264 5.31 -5.27 20.46
N ALA A 265 6.10 -6.22 19.94
CA ALA A 265 5.80 -7.64 20.08
C ALA A 265 6.15 -8.11 21.49
N GLU A 266 5.15 -8.67 22.19
CA GLU A 266 5.32 -9.35 23.48
C GLU A 266 6.49 -10.36 23.40
N PRO A 267 7.33 -10.45 24.45
CA PRO A 267 8.45 -11.39 24.49
C PRO A 267 7.90 -12.83 24.46
N GLY A 268 8.06 -13.50 23.31
CA GLY A 268 7.75 -14.93 23.18
C GLY A 268 6.80 -15.32 22.04
N SER A 269 6.55 -14.48 21.03
CA SER A 269 5.92 -15.02 19.81
C SER A 269 6.87 -16.01 19.15
N ASP A 270 6.48 -17.28 19.12
CA ASP A 270 7.14 -18.38 18.39
C ASP A 270 7.03 -18.19 16.85
N GLU A 271 6.77 -16.96 16.40
CA GLU A 271 6.46 -16.65 15.02
C GLU A 271 7.74 -16.62 14.18
N PRO A 272 7.82 -17.44 13.12
CA PRO A 272 9.03 -17.55 12.32
C PRO A 272 9.27 -16.26 11.53
N VAL A 273 10.51 -15.78 11.58
CA VAL A 273 10.99 -14.67 10.77
C VAL A 273 11.34 -15.19 9.39
N ARG A 274 10.73 -14.61 8.35
CA ARG A 274 10.88 -15.10 6.97
C ARG A 274 11.65 -14.12 6.09
N ILE A 275 12.54 -14.65 5.28
CA ILE A 275 13.14 -13.99 4.11
C ILE A 275 12.98 -14.88 2.87
N GLU A 276 13.45 -14.43 1.71
CA GLU A 276 13.43 -15.22 0.49
C GLU A 276 14.26 -16.52 0.64
N GLY A 277 13.58 -17.67 0.64
CA GLY A 277 14.20 -19.01 0.66
C GLY A 277 14.55 -19.58 2.05
N ALA A 278 14.42 -18.81 3.13
CA ALA A 278 14.69 -19.28 4.49
C ALA A 278 13.75 -18.65 5.53
N GLN A 279 13.41 -19.41 6.57
CA GLN A 279 12.74 -18.90 7.77
C GLN A 279 13.49 -19.32 9.03
N ALA A 280 13.40 -18.50 10.07
CA ALA A 280 14.09 -18.72 11.33
C ALA A 280 13.15 -18.55 12.53
N THR A 281 13.28 -19.47 13.49
CA THR A 281 12.56 -19.43 14.77
C THR A 281 13.57 -19.30 15.90
N PHE A 282 13.30 -18.42 16.86
CA PHE A 282 14.16 -18.16 18.01
C PHE A 282 13.51 -18.72 19.26
N ARG A 283 14.12 -19.74 19.87
CA ARG A 283 13.63 -20.34 21.12
C ARG A 283 14.49 -19.89 22.29
N PRO A 284 13.90 -19.50 23.44
CA PRO A 284 14.67 -19.20 24.64
C PRO A 284 15.55 -20.40 25.05
N ASP A 285 16.83 -20.16 25.28
CA ASP A 285 17.80 -21.13 25.77
C ASP A 285 18.87 -20.43 26.63
N PRO A 286 18.92 -20.65 27.95
CA PRO A 286 19.85 -19.96 28.84
C PRO A 286 21.33 -20.23 28.52
N ASN A 287 21.66 -21.30 27.78
CA ASN A 287 23.04 -21.54 27.34
C ASN A 287 23.43 -20.74 26.10
N GLY A 288 22.45 -20.11 25.44
CA GLY A 288 22.63 -19.40 24.17
C GLY A 288 23.14 -20.30 23.04
N MET A 289 23.63 -19.68 21.98
CA MET A 289 24.18 -20.37 20.82
C MET A 289 25.36 -19.59 20.24
N VAL A 290 26.40 -20.31 19.77
CA VAL A 290 27.51 -19.71 19.02
C VAL A 290 27.47 -20.19 17.58
N VAL A 291 27.34 -19.26 16.64
CA VAL A 291 27.40 -19.52 15.20
C VAL A 291 28.76 -19.11 14.67
N ARG A 292 29.46 -20.01 13.96
CA ARG A 292 30.77 -19.72 13.37
C ARG A 292 30.61 -19.38 11.89
N THR A 293 31.26 -18.30 11.45
CA THR A 293 31.37 -17.89 10.04
C THR A 293 32.85 -17.87 9.65
N ARG A 294 33.16 -17.78 8.35
CA ARG A 294 34.53 -17.56 7.88
C ARG A 294 35.18 -16.27 8.39
N ARG A 295 34.37 -15.28 8.79
CA ARG A 295 34.83 -13.95 9.23
C ARG A 295 34.86 -13.79 10.75
N GLY A 296 34.45 -14.81 11.51
CA GLY A 296 34.39 -14.75 12.98
C GLY A 296 33.21 -15.53 13.55
N SER A 297 32.99 -15.38 14.85
CA SER A 297 31.88 -16.02 15.57
C SER A 297 30.83 -14.99 16.01
N LEU A 298 29.57 -15.37 15.89
CA LEU A 298 28.43 -14.63 16.42
C LEU A 298 27.87 -15.39 17.63
N THR A 299 27.65 -14.68 18.75
CA THR A 299 27.03 -15.23 19.95
C THR A 299 25.59 -14.73 20.06
N LEU A 300 24.63 -15.65 20.11
CA LEU A 300 23.23 -15.41 20.40
C LEU A 300 22.99 -15.71 21.88
N ALA A 301 22.78 -14.66 22.69
CA ALA A 301 22.55 -14.80 24.12
C ALA A 301 21.11 -15.25 24.41
N GLU A 302 20.96 -16.16 25.36
CA GLU A 302 19.66 -16.62 25.89
C GLU A 302 18.68 -17.20 24.86
N HIS A 303 19.15 -17.48 23.63
CA HIS A 303 18.32 -17.98 22.54
C HIS A 303 19.07 -18.99 21.67
N ARG A 304 18.32 -19.96 21.16
CA ARG A 304 18.75 -20.92 20.13
C ARG A 304 18.01 -20.66 18.84
N LEU A 305 18.74 -20.70 17.73
CA LEU A 305 18.24 -20.44 16.39
C LEU A 305 17.94 -21.74 15.65
N HIS A 306 16.73 -21.89 15.13
CA HIS A 306 16.36 -22.93 14.18
C HIS A 306 16.09 -22.30 12.81
N ILE A 307 16.68 -22.84 11.74
CA ILE A 307 16.55 -22.31 10.38
C ILE A 307 16.07 -23.44 9.46
N GLU A 308 15.03 -23.17 8.68
CA GLU A 308 14.44 -24.10 7.73
C GLU A 308 13.97 -23.39 6.46
N ALA A 309 13.60 -24.16 5.43
CA ALA A 309 13.08 -23.59 4.19
C ALA A 309 11.65 -23.02 4.39
N VAL A 310 11.34 -21.91 3.73
CA VAL A 310 9.98 -21.34 3.75
C VAL A 310 9.00 -22.35 3.17
N GLY A 311 7.97 -22.72 3.94
CA GLY A 311 6.96 -23.70 3.53
C GLY A 311 7.28 -25.16 3.89
N ALA A 312 8.39 -25.42 4.60
CA ALA A 312 8.54 -26.67 5.34
C ALA A 312 7.59 -26.62 6.54
N ALA A 313 6.38 -27.17 6.40
CA ALA A 313 5.49 -27.38 7.53
C ALA A 313 6.10 -28.46 8.45
N SER A 314 6.26 -28.13 9.74
CA SER A 314 6.15 -29.14 10.80
C SER A 314 4.68 -29.47 11.04
#